data_AF-A0A4W5NWE0-F1
#
_entry.id   AF-A0A4W5NWE0-F1
#
_cell.length_a   1.000
_cell.length_b   1.000
_cell.length_c   1.000
_cell.angle_alpha   90.00
_cell.angle_beta   90.00
_cell.angle_gamma   90.00
#
_symmetry.space_group_name_H-M   'P 1'
#
loop_
_entity.id
_entity.type
_entity.pdbx_description
1 polymer ?
#
loop_
_entity_poly.entity_id
_entity_poly.type
_entity_poly.pdbx_seq_one_letter_code
_entity_poly.pdbx_strand_id
1 'polypeptide(L)'
;MGVPLGVDRAMEKMQKGECCMLYLKPKYGFGKDGRAQHKIGPNSDLMYEVTLNDFEKAKESWELDLKEKLDLSARAKQKGTQYFKV
;
A
#
# COMPACT_ATOMS: atom_id res chain seq x y z
N MET A 1 4.53 -6.54 -6.92
CA MET A 1 4.39 -5.61 -5.77
C MET A 1 5.75 -5.48 -5.11
N GLY A 2 6.21 -4.26 -4.83
CA GLY A 2 7.63 -3.98 -4.55
C GLY A 2 7.88 -2.99 -3.41
N VAL A 3 6.96 -2.89 -2.45
CA VAL A 3 7.07 -1.97 -1.32
C VAL A 3 7.06 -2.80 -0.03
N PRO A 4 7.93 -2.54 0.97
CA PRO A 4 7.91 -3.28 2.23
C PRO A 4 6.60 -3.12 3.00
N LEU A 5 6.21 -4.14 3.75
CA LEU A 5 4.98 -4.14 4.57
C LEU A 5 4.88 -2.94 5.51
N GLY A 6 6.02 -2.51 6.08
CA GLY A 6 6.07 -1.37 6.99
C GLY A 6 5.76 -0.04 6.32
N VAL A 7 6.14 0.13 5.06
CA VAL A 7 5.79 1.33 4.28
C VAL A 7 4.29 1.33 3.99
N ASP A 8 3.74 0.19 3.60
CA ASP A 8 2.29 0.03 3.33
C ASP A 8 1.43 0.43 4.53
N ARG A 9 1.77 -0.11 5.71
CA ARG A 9 1.11 0.24 6.97
C ARG A 9 1.33 1.68 7.41
N ALA A 10 2.46 2.29 7.06
CA ALA A 10 2.72 3.68 7.40
C ALA A 10 1.84 4.63 6.58
N MET A 11 1.62 4.32 5.30
CA MET A 11 0.76 5.12 4.42
C MET A 11 -0.68 5.24 4.96
N GLU A 12 -1.21 4.21 5.63
CA GLU A 12 -2.52 4.26 6.29
C GLU A 12 -2.63 5.35 7.38
N LYS A 13 -1.50 5.77 7.96
CA LYS A 13 -1.44 6.73 9.06
C LYS A 13 -0.99 8.13 8.63
N MET A 14 -0.53 8.29 7.40
CA MET A 14 -0.03 9.55 6.87
C MET A 14 -1.16 10.45 6.38
N GLN A 15 -0.90 11.76 6.36
CA GLN A 15 -1.79 12.78 5.82
C GLN A 15 -1.38 13.18 4.39
N LYS A 16 -2.33 13.73 3.63
CA LYS A 16 -2.06 14.23 2.29
C LYS A 16 -1.04 15.36 2.35
N GLY A 17 0.01 15.25 1.55
CA GLY A 17 1.16 16.16 1.51
C GLY A 17 2.19 15.92 2.61
N GLU A 18 2.01 14.94 3.49
CA GLU A 18 2.96 14.65 4.57
C GLU A 18 4.23 13.99 4.01
N CYS A 19 5.38 14.45 4.48
CA CYS A 19 6.66 13.81 4.26
C CYS A 19 7.20 13.30 5.60
N CYS A 20 7.52 12.01 5.67
CA CYS A 20 8.03 11.40 6.90
C CYS A 20 9.14 10.38 6.61
N MET A 21 9.97 10.15 7.63
CA MET A 21 11.04 9.16 7.58
C MET A 21 10.66 7.93 8.39
N LEU A 22 10.58 6.79 7.72
CA LEU A 22 10.19 5.50 8.26
C LEU A 22 11.41 4.65 8.57
N TYR A 23 11.52 4.22 9.82
CA TYR A 23 12.52 3.26 10.26
C TYR A 23 11.87 1.89 10.41
N LEU A 24 12.23 0.96 9.53
CA LEU A 24 11.63 -0.36 9.46
C LEU A 24 12.60 -1.42 9.97
N LYS A 25 12.20 -2.10 11.04
CA LYS A 25 12.83 -3.35 11.44
C LYS A 25 12.61 -4.44 10.38
N PRO A 26 13.42 -5.49 10.34
CA PRO A 26 13.42 -6.40 9.20
C PRO A 26 12.11 -7.17 9.07
N LYS A 27 11.41 -7.38 10.21
CA LYS A 27 10.05 -7.91 10.30
C LYS A 27 9.03 -7.10 9.48
N TYR A 28 9.22 -5.80 9.34
CA TYR A 28 8.40 -4.88 8.55
C TYR A 28 9.05 -4.50 7.21
N GLY A 29 10.28 -4.98 6.97
CA GLY A 29 11.04 -4.80 5.75
C GLY A 29 10.87 -5.96 4.78
N PHE A 30 11.99 -6.48 4.28
CA PHE A 30 12.03 -7.67 3.42
C PHE A 30 12.36 -8.98 4.16
N GLY A 31 12.43 -8.94 5.50
CA GLY A 31 12.64 -10.11 6.34
C GLY A 31 13.89 -10.92 5.98
N LYS A 32 13.80 -12.23 6.18
CA LYS A 32 14.89 -13.20 5.94
C LYS A 32 15.28 -13.34 4.46
N ASP A 33 14.40 -13.02 3.54
CA ASP A 33 14.64 -13.23 2.11
C ASP A 33 15.37 -12.02 1.51
N GLY A 34 15.30 -10.87 2.18
CA GLY A 34 15.92 -9.63 1.70
C GLY A 34 15.35 -9.23 0.33
N ARG A 35 16.12 -8.46 -0.43
CA ARG A 35 15.76 -8.11 -1.80
C ARG A 35 16.99 -7.94 -2.67
N ALA A 36 17.35 -9.01 -3.37
CA ALA A 36 18.52 -9.05 -4.26
C ALA A 36 18.50 -7.94 -5.33
N GLN A 37 17.33 -7.63 -5.90
CA GLN A 37 17.16 -6.55 -6.88
C GLN A 37 17.63 -5.18 -6.38
N HIS A 38 17.55 -4.95 -5.06
CA HIS A 38 17.93 -3.71 -4.40
C HIS A 38 19.21 -3.88 -3.56
N LYS A 39 19.91 -5.01 -3.71
CA LYS A 39 21.09 -5.39 -2.90
C LYS A 39 20.83 -5.35 -1.39
N ILE A 40 19.58 -5.59 -0.98
CA ILE A 40 19.20 -5.64 0.43
C ILE A 40 19.41 -7.08 0.92
N GLY A 41 20.25 -7.23 1.93
CA GLY A 41 20.54 -8.53 2.54
C GLY A 41 19.38 -9.07 3.40
N PRO A 42 19.48 -10.34 3.81
CA PRO A 42 18.55 -10.93 4.76
C PRO A 42 18.55 -10.16 6.09
N ASN A 43 17.39 -10.00 6.71
CA ASN A 43 17.18 -9.34 7.99
C ASN A 43 17.77 -7.92 8.11
N SER A 44 17.82 -7.17 7.01
CA SER A 44 18.31 -5.79 7.04
C SER A 44 17.26 -4.82 7.60
N ASP A 45 17.72 -3.91 8.47
CA ASP A 45 16.96 -2.72 8.85
C ASP A 45 16.88 -1.77 7.64
N LEU A 46 15.73 -1.14 7.43
CA LEU A 46 15.51 -0.24 6.29
C LEU A 46 15.09 1.14 6.77
N MET A 47 15.51 2.16 6.03
CA MET A 47 15.08 3.54 6.22
C MET A 47 14.46 4.02 4.90
N TYR A 48 13.24 4.54 4.98
CA TYR A 48 12.53 5.09 3.82
C TYR A 48 12.14 6.53 4.12
N GLU A 49 12.43 7.43 3.20
CA GLU A 49 11.77 8.73 3.13
C GLU A 49 10.54 8.58 2.24
N VAL A 50 9.37 8.91 2.77
CA VAL A 50 8.09 8.75 2.09
C VAL A 50 7.36 10.08 2.09
N THR A 51 6.91 10.49 0.90
CA THR A 51 6.03 11.64 0.73
C THR A 51 4.68 11.14 0.20
N LEU A 52 3.62 11.35 0.98
CA LEU A 52 2.26 10.99 0.57
C LEU A 52 1.66 12.14 -0.25
N ASN A 53 1.85 12.12 -1.56
CA ASN A 53 1.39 13.22 -2.43
C ASN A 53 -0.13 13.35 -2.48
N ASP A 54 -0.84 12.23 -2.68
CA ASP A 54 -2.30 12.18 -2.70
C ASP A 54 -2.80 10.79 -2.34
N PHE A 55 -4.02 10.70 -1.82
CA PHE A 55 -4.70 9.44 -1.59
C PHE A 55 -6.23 9.63 -1.64
N GLU A 56 -6.91 8.63 -2.17
CA GLU A 56 -8.37 8.53 -2.12
C GLU A 56 -8.73 7.50 -1.04
N LYS A 57 -9.40 7.94 0.04
CA LYS A 57 -9.93 7.00 1.03
C LYS A 57 -11.04 6.19 0.39
N ALA A 58 -10.91 4.88 0.41
CA ALA A 58 -12.06 4.02 0.15
C ALA A 58 -13.12 4.34 1.21
N LYS A 59 -14.32 4.71 0.77
CA LYS A 59 -15.44 4.99 1.67
C LYS A 59 -15.76 3.74 2.47
N GLU A 60 -15.94 3.90 3.78
CA GLU A 60 -16.39 2.81 4.66
C GLU A 60 -17.80 2.35 4.24
N SER A 61 -18.14 1.08 4.48
CA SER A 61 -19.41 0.52 3.97
C SER A 61 -20.67 1.18 4.54
N TRP A 62 -20.56 1.96 5.61
CA TRP A 62 -21.65 2.76 6.20
C TRP A 62 -21.76 4.18 5.61
N GLU A 63 -20.72 4.67 4.93
CA GLU A 63 -20.71 5.99 4.25
C GLU A 63 -21.25 5.92 2.82
N LEU A 64 -21.49 4.70 2.30
CA LEU A 64 -21.95 4.47 0.94
C LEU A 64 -23.48 4.48 0.87
N ASP A 65 -24.03 5.50 0.23
CA ASP A 65 -25.45 5.54 -0.16
C ASP A 65 -25.74 4.49 -1.24
N LEU A 66 -27.00 4.04 -1.37
CA LEU A 66 -27.41 2.88 -2.20
C LEU A 66 -26.94 2.98 -3.67
N LYS A 67 -26.80 4.22 -4.17
CA LYS A 67 -26.37 4.55 -5.52
C LYS A 67 -24.86 4.32 -5.74
N GLU A 68 -24.04 4.53 -4.71
CA GLU A 68 -22.58 4.34 -4.78
C GLU A 68 -22.18 2.87 -4.68
N LYS A 69 -22.94 2.06 -3.92
CA LYS A 69 -22.79 0.60 -3.87
C LYS A 69 -22.91 -0.06 -5.25
N LEU A 70 -23.78 0.47 -6.12
CA LEU A 70 -23.99 -0.01 -7.50
C LEU A 70 -22.82 0.35 -8.44
N ASP A 71 -22.21 1.53 -8.31
CA ASP A 71 -21.05 1.93 -9.14
C ASP A 71 -19.77 1.15 -8.74
N LEU A 72 -19.55 0.96 -7.43
CA LEU A 72 -18.42 0.19 -6.91
C LEU A 72 -18.45 -1.28 -7.35
N SER A 73 -19.63 -1.90 -7.38
CA SER A 73 -19.80 -3.28 -7.84
C SER A 73 -19.54 -3.42 -9.35
N ALA A 74 -19.86 -2.41 -10.15
CA ALA A 74 -19.46 -2.37 -11.57
C ALA A 74 -17.93 -2.25 -11.74
N ARG A 75 -17.27 -1.36 -10.97
CA ARG A 75 -15.80 -1.18 -11.01
C ARG A 75 -15.04 -2.42 -10.52
N ALA A 76 -15.53 -3.09 -9.48
CA ALA A 76 -14.95 -4.32 -8.97
C ALA A 76 -15.00 -5.45 -10.00
N LYS A 77 -16.09 -5.55 -10.78
CA LYS A 77 -16.25 -6.52 -11.87
C LYS A 77 -15.26 -6.29 -13.02
N GLN A 78 -15.00 -5.03 -13.38
CA GLN A 78 -14.01 -4.67 -14.39
C GLN A 78 -12.57 -4.95 -13.95
N LYS A 79 -12.22 -4.58 -12.71
CA LYS A 79 -10.88 -4.87 -12.15
C LYS A 79 -10.62 -6.37 -12.06
N GLY A 80 -11.60 -7.18 -11.65
CA GLY A 80 -11.46 -8.64 -11.63
C GLY A 80 -11.16 -9.25 -13.00
N THR A 81 -11.77 -8.71 -14.06
CA THR A 81 -11.52 -9.18 -15.44
C THR A 81 -10.13 -8.78 -15.95
N GLN A 82 -9.60 -7.62 -15.54
CA GLN A 82 -8.24 -7.21 -15.90
C GLN A 82 -7.18 -8.05 -15.19
N TYR A 83 -7.38 -8.39 -13.92
CA TYR A 83 -6.47 -9.26 -13.17
C TYR A 83 -6.50 -10.72 -13.63
N PHE A 84 -7.58 -11.17 -14.26
CA PHE A 84 -7.74 -12.53 -14.76
C PHE A 84 -7.24 -12.73 -16.21
N LYS A 85 -6.95 -11.65 -16.95
CA LYS A 85 -6.39 -11.73 -18.32
C LYS A 85 -4.86 -11.73 -18.33
N VAL A 86 -4.24 -12.48 -17.43
CA VAL A 86 -2.85 -12.92 -17.55
C VAL A 86 -2.85 -14.39 -17.89
#